data_AF-A0A6B0DML0-F1
#
_entry.id   AF-A0A6B0DML0-F1
#
_cell.length_a   1.000
_cell.length_b   1.000
_cell.length_c   1.000
_cell.angle_alpha   90.00
_cell.angle_beta   90.00
_cell.angle_gamma   90.00
#
_symmetry.space_group_name_H-M   'P 1'
#
loop_
_entity.id
_entity.type
_entity.pdbx_description
1 polymer ?
#
loop_
_entity_poly.entity_id
_entity_poly.type
_entity_poly.pdbx_seq_one_letter_code
_entity_poly.pdbx_strand_id
1 'polypeptide(L)'
;MEIGLKLKANIIKEYLQGSSLNDLSIKYNIDIESLKKIINEWIHGYFKVYEDDYYLRQITSLMMEKDITIEDLVQGYYYFKLFNDMEKEDVVRFIISLKKLDEEKRRSLIENSLKMLKLNKYSGIDYSEIPSALDRMVARGRELKATIDSYEKEIAELENKKREIDNELRDLEKEFEKRKREMDILLFMEKSLELKYDEIKNFISEAKNINFSSRDLMEVSNALKALRERGMGIEQFIRSVDYLDKLMEMGFSISLIKDLEQDLEGRGVNIQKYLREIDDVIEDKMAYEKKVEDLKKEAKSLENQIRSMRNEIKEYFKKVKPKMK
;
A
#
# COMPACT_ATOMS: atom_id res chain seq x y z
N MET A 1 37.49 3.78 98.00
CA MET A 1 38.59 4.42 97.24
C MET A 1 37.98 5.65 96.57
N GLU A 2 38.46 6.85 96.86
CA GLU A 2 37.87 8.07 96.30
C GLU A 2 38.30 8.23 94.83
N ILE A 3 37.34 8.21 93.91
CA ILE A 3 37.62 8.34 92.48
C ILE A 3 37.87 9.81 92.16
N GLY A 4 39.07 10.14 91.68
CA GLY A 4 39.47 11.52 91.38
C GLY A 4 38.60 12.17 90.29
N LEU A 5 38.42 13.50 90.40
CA LEU A 5 37.58 14.30 89.49
C LEU A 5 37.94 14.12 88.01
N LYS A 6 39.23 13.95 87.67
CA LYS A 6 39.69 13.71 86.30
C LYS A 6 39.16 12.38 85.73
N LEU A 7 39.10 11.34 86.55
CA LEU A 7 38.58 10.04 86.14
C LEU A 7 37.05 10.09 86.01
N LYS A 8 36.35 10.74 86.96
CA LYS A 8 34.91 11.00 86.85
C LYS A 8 34.57 11.74 85.55
N ALA A 9 35.31 12.80 85.22
CA ALA A 9 35.11 13.57 83.99
C ALA A 9 35.29 12.73 82.72
N ASN A 10 36.27 11.83 82.68
CA ASN A 10 36.48 10.94 81.53
C ASN A 10 35.37 9.91 81.37
N ILE A 11 34.87 9.34 82.48
CA ILE A 11 33.73 8.42 82.48
C ILE A 11 32.49 9.10 81.90
N ILE A 12 32.18 10.33 82.35
CA ILE A 12 31.04 11.10 81.82
C ILE A 12 31.20 11.39 80.32
N LYS A 13 32.40 11.78 79.88
CA LYS A 13 32.68 12.05 78.46
C LYS A 13 32.41 10.84 77.58
N GLU A 14 32.91 9.67 77.98
CA GLU A 14 32.75 8.45 77.19
C GLU A 14 31.33 7.89 77.24
N TYR A 15 30.63 8.06 78.37
CA TYR A 15 29.21 7.74 78.47
C TYR A 15 28.38 8.60 77.51
N LEU A 16 28.62 9.91 77.47
CA LEU A 16 27.97 10.83 76.53
C LEU A 16 28.33 10.55 75.06
N GLN A 17 29.43 9.85 74.80
CA GLN A 17 29.82 9.38 73.48
C GLN A 17 29.18 8.03 73.10
N GLY A 18 28.34 7.47 73.97
CA GLY A 18 27.58 6.24 73.70
C GLY A 18 28.21 4.97 74.27
N SER A 19 29.23 5.06 75.12
CA SER A 19 29.78 3.87 75.80
C SER A 19 28.78 3.35 76.82
N SER A 20 28.48 2.04 76.80
CA SER A 20 27.57 1.45 77.79
C SER A 20 28.20 1.41 79.19
N LEU A 21 27.37 1.32 80.23
CA LEU A 21 27.87 1.17 81.60
C LEU A 21 28.73 -0.10 81.76
N ASN A 22 28.46 -1.14 80.99
CA ASN A 22 29.24 -2.38 80.99
C ASN A 22 30.64 -2.15 80.39
N ASP A 23 30.72 -1.44 79.25
CA ASP A 23 31.98 -1.14 78.59
C ASP A 23 32.87 -0.25 79.48
N LEU A 24 32.26 0.76 80.12
CA LEU A 24 32.94 1.62 81.07
C LEU A 24 33.40 0.85 82.32
N SER A 25 32.60 -0.12 82.79
CA SER A 25 32.92 -0.94 83.95
C SER A 25 34.18 -1.77 83.71
N ILE A 26 34.25 -2.41 82.54
CA ILE A 26 35.40 -3.19 82.11
C ILE A 26 36.62 -2.27 81.91
N LYS A 27 36.45 -1.15 81.21
CA LYS A 27 37.55 -0.25 80.83
C LYS A 27 38.21 0.42 82.02
N TYR A 28 37.42 0.84 83.01
CA TYR A 28 37.92 1.56 84.18
C TYR A 28 38.08 0.69 85.42
N ASN A 29 37.71 -0.60 85.36
CA ASN A 29 37.70 -1.54 86.47
C ASN A 29 36.91 -1.00 87.69
N ILE A 30 35.71 -0.46 87.41
CA ILE A 30 34.78 0.11 88.39
C ILE A 30 33.45 -0.63 88.24
N ASP A 31 32.81 -1.03 89.34
CA ASP A 31 31.51 -1.70 89.27
C ASP A 31 30.41 -0.78 88.73
N ILE A 32 29.37 -1.38 88.13
CA ILE A 32 28.28 -0.65 87.47
C ILE A 32 27.54 0.28 88.45
N GLU A 33 27.37 -0.10 89.71
CA GLU A 33 26.69 0.74 90.70
C GLU A 33 27.51 1.97 91.06
N SER A 34 28.83 1.83 91.19
CA SER A 34 29.75 2.96 91.34
C SER A 34 29.74 3.88 90.11
N LEU A 35 29.65 3.35 88.90
CA LEU A 35 29.51 4.16 87.68
C LEU A 35 28.18 4.93 87.65
N LYS A 36 27.06 4.26 87.97
CA LYS A 36 25.75 4.91 88.10
C LYS A 36 25.79 6.02 89.14
N LYS A 37 26.47 5.80 90.27
CA LYS A 37 26.65 6.83 91.30
C LYS A 37 27.41 8.05 90.77
N ILE A 38 28.50 7.85 90.02
CA ILE A 38 29.26 8.95 89.40
C ILE A 38 28.40 9.75 88.41
N ILE A 39 27.64 9.05 87.56
CA ILE A 39 26.75 9.69 86.59
C ILE A 39 25.62 10.43 87.29
N ASN A 40 25.00 9.84 88.31
CA ASN A 40 23.98 10.49 89.12
C ASN A 40 24.53 11.72 89.86
N GLU A 41 25.74 11.64 90.43
CA GLU A 41 26.40 12.78 91.06
C GLU A 41 26.59 13.93 90.06
N TRP A 42 26.95 13.62 88.82
CA TRP A 42 27.05 14.63 87.76
C TRP A 42 25.68 15.19 87.36
N ILE A 43 24.67 14.35 87.11
CA ILE A 43 23.30 14.74 86.74
C ILE A 43 22.72 15.73 87.76
N HIS A 44 22.90 15.47 89.05
CA HIS A 44 22.40 16.33 90.13
C HIS A 44 23.28 17.57 90.39
N GLY A 45 24.40 17.71 89.67
CA GLY A 45 25.26 18.89 89.71
C GLY A 45 26.23 18.97 90.88
N TYR A 46 26.56 17.83 91.51
CA TYR A 46 27.57 17.79 92.57
C TYR A 46 28.98 18.11 92.05
N PHE A 47 29.23 17.94 90.74
CA PHE A 47 30.41 18.45 90.05
C PHE A 47 30.09 18.76 88.58
N LYS A 48 30.92 19.60 87.95
CA LYS A 48 30.78 19.99 86.53
C LYS A 48 31.84 19.33 85.67
N VAL A 49 31.45 18.90 84.47
CA VAL A 49 32.37 18.38 83.45
C VAL A 49 32.58 19.40 82.32
N TYR A 50 31.57 20.24 82.04
CA TYR A 50 31.63 21.34 81.09
C TYR A 50 31.11 22.63 81.74
N GLU A 51 31.48 23.80 81.20
CA GLU A 51 31.07 25.10 81.76
C GLU A 51 29.54 25.31 81.72
N ASP A 52 28.86 24.70 80.74
CA ASP A 52 27.40 24.71 80.56
C ASP A 52 26.84 23.33 80.16
N ASP A 53 26.81 22.40 81.12
CA ASP A 53 26.30 21.03 80.95
C ASP A 53 24.83 20.86 81.38
N TYR A 54 24.05 21.93 81.51
CA TYR A 54 22.68 21.87 82.01
C TYR A 54 21.77 20.96 81.16
N TYR A 55 21.71 21.21 79.85
CA TYR A 55 20.88 20.41 78.94
C TYR A 55 21.40 18.98 78.79
N LEU A 56 22.73 18.79 78.81
CA LEU A 56 23.32 17.45 78.77
C LEU A 56 22.92 16.63 79.99
N ARG A 57 22.90 17.23 81.18
CA ARG A 57 22.43 16.57 82.41
C ARG A 57 20.95 16.24 82.36
N GLN A 58 20.10 17.13 81.83
CA GLN A 58 18.67 16.84 81.66
C GLN A 58 18.42 15.67 80.70
N ILE A 59 19.08 15.69 79.53
CA ILE A 59 18.96 14.62 78.54
C ILE A 59 19.46 13.30 79.14
N THR A 60 20.60 13.31 79.82
CA THR A 60 21.18 12.12 80.47
C THR A 60 20.26 11.59 81.58
N SER A 61 19.64 12.47 82.37
CA SER A 61 18.65 12.09 83.39
C SER A 61 17.46 11.38 82.76
N LEU A 62 16.93 11.91 81.67
CA LEU A 62 15.81 11.31 80.94
C LEU A 62 16.20 9.97 80.31
N MET A 63 17.40 9.88 79.74
CA MET A 63 17.95 8.63 79.21
C MET A 63 18.02 7.54 80.27
N MET A 64 18.51 7.86 81.47
CA MET A 64 18.58 6.91 82.57
C MET A 64 17.20 6.53 83.14
N GLU A 65 16.27 7.49 83.25
CA GLU A 65 14.93 7.24 83.79
C GLU A 65 14.07 6.37 82.86
N LYS A 66 14.24 6.54 81.54
CA LYS A 66 13.42 5.89 80.52
C LYS A 66 14.12 4.75 79.79
N ASP A 67 15.35 4.42 80.16
CA ASP A 67 16.18 3.40 79.51
C ASP A 67 16.32 3.66 77.99
N ILE A 68 16.57 4.93 77.62
CA ILE A 68 16.67 5.41 76.23
C ILE A 68 18.15 5.52 75.85
N THR A 69 18.53 4.97 74.69
CA THR A 69 19.89 5.09 74.17
C THR A 69 20.09 6.38 73.36
N ILE A 70 21.35 6.69 73.00
CA ILE A 70 21.63 7.83 72.11
C ILE A 70 21.02 7.60 70.73
N GLU A 71 21.03 6.36 70.23
CA GLU A 71 20.41 5.98 68.97
C GLU A 71 18.90 6.25 68.98
N ASP A 72 18.22 5.95 70.08
CA ASP A 72 16.79 6.21 70.25
C ASP A 72 16.47 7.71 70.23
N LEU A 73 17.32 8.55 70.86
CA LEU A 73 17.18 10.01 70.79
C LEU A 73 17.38 10.54 69.37
N VAL A 74 18.38 10.03 68.65
CA VAL A 74 18.67 10.42 67.27
C VAL A 74 17.50 10.01 66.36
N GLN A 75 17.02 8.78 66.46
CA GLN A 75 15.87 8.29 65.71
C GLN A 75 14.60 9.07 66.06
N GLY A 76 14.35 9.29 67.35
CA GLY A 76 13.24 10.09 67.84
C GLY A 76 13.25 11.51 67.29
N TYR A 77 14.43 12.14 67.20
CA TYR A 77 14.57 13.44 66.56
C TYR A 77 14.25 13.41 65.06
N TYR A 78 14.70 12.39 64.33
CA TYR A 78 14.34 12.24 62.92
C TYR A 78 12.84 12.04 62.72
N TYR A 79 12.19 11.22 63.56
CA TYR A 79 10.74 11.03 63.53
C TYR A 79 10.00 12.33 63.84
N PHE A 80 10.41 13.02 64.89
CA PHE A 80 9.85 14.32 65.26
C PHE A 80 9.96 15.29 64.09
N LYS A 81 11.13 15.41 63.44
CA LYS A 81 11.34 16.31 62.31
C LYS A 81 10.48 15.96 61.09
N LEU A 82 10.26 14.67 60.83
CA LEU A 82 9.44 14.21 59.69
C LEU A 82 7.95 14.45 59.90
N PHE A 83 7.48 14.40 61.15
CA PHE A 83 6.06 14.37 61.49
C PHE A 83 5.63 15.52 62.39
N ASN A 84 6.45 16.55 62.56
CA ASN A 84 6.21 17.67 63.48
C ASN A 84 4.87 18.38 63.23
N ASP A 85 4.43 18.41 61.97
CA ASP A 85 3.22 19.12 61.53
C ASP A 85 2.00 18.19 61.41
N MET A 86 2.10 16.95 61.90
CA MET A 86 1.04 15.96 61.84
C MET A 86 0.56 15.58 63.24
N GLU A 87 -0.74 15.35 63.39
CA GLU A 87 -1.30 14.82 64.64
C GLU A 87 -0.80 13.39 64.87
N LYS A 88 -0.57 13.04 66.15
CA LYS A 88 0.02 11.76 66.55
C LYS A 88 -0.79 10.58 66.01
N GLU A 89 -2.12 10.67 66.07
CA GLU A 89 -3.05 9.65 65.60
C GLU A 89 -2.90 9.39 64.09
N ASP A 90 -2.68 10.44 63.30
CA ASP A 90 -2.52 10.35 61.85
C ASP A 90 -1.17 9.74 61.48
N VAL A 91 -0.11 10.11 62.19
CA VAL A 91 1.22 9.50 62.02
C VAL A 91 1.15 7.99 62.31
N VAL A 92 0.48 7.59 63.39
CA VAL A 92 0.30 6.18 63.74
C VAL A 92 -0.50 5.44 62.66
N ARG A 93 -1.62 6.01 62.18
CA ARG A 93 -2.42 5.41 61.10
C ARG A 93 -1.62 5.26 59.80
N PHE A 94 -0.82 6.27 59.45
CA PHE A 94 0.04 6.26 58.28
C PHE A 94 1.10 5.16 58.39
N ILE A 95 1.81 5.06 59.51
CA ILE A 95 2.83 4.03 59.75
C ILE A 95 2.22 2.63 59.71
N ILE A 96 1.04 2.43 60.34
CA ILE A 96 0.34 1.14 60.30
C ILE A 96 -0.03 0.77 58.86
N SER A 97 -0.51 1.73 58.07
CA SER A 97 -0.90 1.52 56.67
C SER A 97 0.30 1.13 55.81
N LEU A 98 1.45 1.78 56.01
CA LEU A 98 2.69 1.40 55.34
C LEU A 98 3.19 0.03 55.80
N LYS A 99 3.15 -0.28 57.10
CA LYS A 99 3.64 -1.55 57.64
C LYS A 99 2.89 -2.78 57.11
N LYS A 100 1.62 -2.60 56.72
CA LYS A 100 0.81 -3.66 56.09
C LYS A 100 1.23 -3.99 54.65
N LEU A 101 2.02 -3.12 54.01
CA LEU A 101 2.54 -3.33 52.67
C LEU A 101 3.90 -4.03 52.71
N ASP A 102 4.12 -4.94 51.77
CA ASP A 102 5.46 -5.49 51.52
C ASP A 102 6.43 -4.39 51.06
N GLU A 103 7.74 -4.69 51.06
CA GLU A 103 8.77 -3.70 50.76
C GLU A 103 8.67 -3.13 49.34
N GLU A 104 8.32 -3.95 48.35
CA GLU A 104 8.20 -3.54 46.96
C GLU A 104 7.02 -2.57 46.77
N LYS A 105 5.85 -2.89 47.35
CA LYS A 105 4.68 -2.02 47.33
C LYS A 105 4.91 -0.73 48.11
N ARG A 106 5.62 -0.78 49.25
CA ARG A 106 5.99 0.43 49.99
C ARG A 106 6.87 1.36 49.15
N ARG A 107 7.92 0.83 48.52
CA ARG A 107 8.80 1.62 47.65
C ARG A 107 8.02 2.21 46.46
N SER A 108 7.22 1.38 45.79
CA SER A 108 6.40 1.82 44.67
C SER A 108 5.41 2.93 45.05
N LEU A 109 4.74 2.80 46.20
CA LEU A 109 3.83 3.81 46.71
C LEU A 109 4.58 5.14 46.95
N ILE A 110 5.71 5.10 47.66
CA ILE A 110 6.50 6.31 47.96
C ILE A 110 6.99 6.98 46.67
N GLU A 111 7.56 6.21 45.73
CA GLU A 111 8.04 6.75 44.46
C GLU A 111 6.93 7.37 43.62
N ASN A 112 5.78 6.70 43.52
CA ASN A 112 4.65 7.19 42.74
C ASN A 112 3.99 8.40 43.41
N SER A 113 3.86 8.41 44.73
CA SER A 113 3.40 9.59 45.48
C SER A 113 4.35 10.78 45.30
N LEU A 114 5.68 10.56 45.30
CA LEU A 114 6.66 11.63 45.03
C LEU A 114 6.58 12.15 43.58
N LYS A 115 6.42 11.26 42.60
CA LYS A 115 6.19 11.66 41.20
C LYS A 115 4.92 12.48 41.07
N MET A 116 3.84 12.03 41.70
CA MET A 116 2.59 12.76 41.76
C MET A 116 2.81 14.15 42.39
N LEU A 117 3.38 14.25 43.60
CA LEU A 117 3.64 15.52 44.29
C LEU A 117 4.50 16.50 43.47
N LYS A 118 5.50 16.00 42.74
CA LYS A 118 6.28 16.81 41.80
C LYS A 118 5.39 17.38 40.71
N LEU A 119 4.44 16.60 40.18
CA LEU A 119 3.48 17.07 39.19
C LEU A 119 2.50 18.13 39.76
N ASN A 120 2.11 18.11 41.05
CA ASN A 120 1.23 19.16 41.63
C ASN A 120 1.82 20.54 41.44
N LYS A 121 3.13 20.63 41.73
CA LYS A 121 3.85 21.90 41.76
C LYS A 121 3.79 22.63 40.42
N TYR A 122 3.44 21.93 39.34
CA TYR A 122 3.35 22.48 38.00
C TYR A 122 1.93 22.65 37.48
N SER A 123 0.90 22.03 38.09
CA SER A 123 -0.43 21.96 37.47
C SER A 123 -1.61 22.35 38.38
N GLY A 124 -1.44 22.43 39.70
CA GLY A 124 -2.54 22.76 40.62
C GLY A 124 -3.72 21.78 40.56
N ILE A 125 -3.49 20.56 40.09
CA ILE A 125 -4.52 19.53 39.93
C ILE A 125 -4.71 18.80 41.26
N ASP A 126 -5.94 18.77 41.76
CA ASP A 126 -6.32 17.89 42.87
C ASP A 126 -6.22 16.42 42.43
N TYR A 127 -5.36 15.65 43.09
CA TYR A 127 -5.15 14.24 42.81
C TYR A 127 -6.39 13.37 42.97
N SER A 128 -7.36 13.84 43.77
CA SER A 128 -8.64 13.15 43.93
C SER A 128 -9.42 13.07 42.61
N GLU A 129 -9.14 13.97 41.65
CA GLU A 129 -9.86 14.05 40.38
C GLU A 129 -9.19 13.29 39.23
N ILE A 130 -7.95 12.83 39.39
CA ILE A 130 -7.19 12.14 38.33
C ILE A 130 -7.91 10.90 37.80
N PRO A 131 -8.46 9.99 38.63
CA PRO A 131 -9.19 8.82 38.12
C PRO A 131 -10.39 9.23 37.25
N SER A 132 -11.20 10.18 37.73
CA SER A 132 -12.36 10.70 37.01
C SER A 132 -11.96 11.39 35.70
N ALA A 133 -10.84 12.13 35.68
CA ALA A 133 -10.30 12.72 34.48
C ALA A 133 -9.85 11.66 33.47
N LEU A 134 -9.19 10.60 33.93
CA LEU A 134 -8.75 9.49 33.09
C LEU A 134 -9.95 8.75 32.48
N ASP A 135 -10.99 8.48 33.27
CA ASP A 135 -12.22 7.84 32.79
C ASP A 135 -12.90 8.68 31.71
N ARG A 136 -12.99 10.01 31.90
CA ARG A 136 -13.50 10.94 30.89
C ARG A 136 -12.65 10.93 29.61
N MET A 137 -11.33 10.88 29.74
CA MET A 137 -10.42 10.80 28.59
C MET A 137 -10.59 9.48 27.83
N VAL A 138 -10.74 8.35 28.52
CA VAL A 138 -11.00 7.05 27.90
C VAL A 138 -12.35 7.04 27.19
N ALA A 139 -13.41 7.57 27.81
CA ALA A 139 -14.73 7.68 27.19
C ALA A 139 -14.67 8.52 25.90
N ARG A 140 -14.05 9.71 25.99
CA ARG A 140 -13.85 10.58 24.82
C ARG A 140 -13.00 9.92 23.73
N GLY A 141 -11.99 9.14 24.12
CA GLY A 141 -11.17 8.37 23.18
C GLY A 141 -11.98 7.32 22.42
N ARG A 142 -12.94 6.65 23.08
CA ARG A 142 -13.85 5.70 22.44
C ARG A 142 -14.80 6.38 21.47
N GLU A 143 -15.37 7.52 21.85
CA GLU A 143 -16.24 8.32 20.97
C GLU A 143 -15.50 8.80 19.73
N LEU A 144 -14.30 9.36 19.91
CA LEU A 144 -13.47 9.80 18.79
C LEU A 144 -13.13 8.64 17.84
N LYS A 145 -12.83 7.45 18.39
CA LYS A 145 -12.58 6.26 17.57
C LYS A 145 -13.82 5.88 16.75
N ALA A 146 -15.01 5.85 17.37
CA ALA A 146 -16.24 5.55 16.64
C ALA A 146 -16.52 6.56 15.52
N THR A 147 -16.23 7.84 15.74
CA THR A 147 -16.35 8.90 14.72
C THR A 147 -15.35 8.70 13.58
N ILE A 148 -14.09 8.33 13.89
CA ILE A 148 -13.08 8.03 12.87
C ILE A 148 -13.53 6.84 12.02
N ASP A 149 -13.95 5.73 12.64
CA ASP A 149 -14.42 4.54 11.94
C ASP A 149 -15.64 4.86 11.03
N SER A 150 -16.48 5.82 11.43
CA SER A 150 -17.61 6.30 10.60
C SER A 150 -17.12 7.09 9.38
N TYR A 151 -16.18 8.02 9.56
CA TYR A 151 -15.65 8.81 8.45
C TYR A 151 -14.84 7.95 7.46
N GLU A 152 -14.11 6.94 7.94
CA GLU A 152 -13.41 6.01 7.05
C GLU A 152 -14.37 5.24 6.13
N LYS A 153 -15.54 4.84 6.63
CA LYS A 153 -16.58 4.21 5.80
C LYS A 153 -17.15 5.17 4.77
N GLU A 154 -17.47 6.40 5.18
CA GLU A 154 -17.99 7.43 4.27
C GLU A 154 -16.98 7.77 3.15
N ILE A 155 -15.69 7.85 3.48
CA ILE A 155 -14.62 8.04 2.48
C ILE A 155 -14.61 6.88 1.49
N ALA A 156 -14.68 5.63 1.95
CA ALA A 156 -14.68 4.47 1.07
C ALA A 156 -15.89 4.44 0.12
N GLU A 157 -17.07 4.83 0.60
CA GLU A 157 -18.28 4.96 -0.22
C GLU A 157 -18.14 6.06 -1.29
N LEU A 158 -17.61 7.23 -0.89
CA LEU A 158 -17.36 8.33 -1.82
C LEU A 158 -16.30 7.99 -2.87
N GLU A 159 -15.25 7.26 -2.51
CA GLU A 159 -14.24 6.78 -3.45
C GLU A 159 -14.82 5.82 -4.48
N ASN A 160 -15.69 4.90 -4.06
CA ASN A 160 -16.37 3.99 -4.99
C ASN A 160 -17.27 4.77 -5.96
N LYS A 161 -18.08 5.70 -5.44
CA LYS A 161 -18.94 6.55 -6.28
C LYS A 161 -18.14 7.38 -7.28
N LYS A 162 -16.98 7.90 -6.87
CA LYS A 162 -16.07 8.61 -7.78
C LYS A 162 -15.59 7.71 -8.92
N ARG A 163 -15.19 6.46 -8.63
CA ARG A 163 -14.76 5.50 -9.67
C ARG A 163 -15.87 5.15 -10.64
N GLU A 164 -17.10 4.99 -10.16
CA GLU A 164 -18.27 4.76 -11.01
C GLU A 164 -18.48 5.93 -11.98
N ILE A 165 -18.48 7.16 -11.46
CA ILE A 165 -18.62 8.37 -12.27
C ILE A 165 -17.47 8.49 -13.29
N ASP A 166 -16.21 8.24 -12.89
CA ASP A 166 -15.06 8.29 -13.79
C ASP A 166 -15.18 7.28 -14.95
N ASN A 167 -15.75 6.10 -14.69
CA ASN A 167 -16.00 5.09 -15.73
C ASN A 167 -17.11 5.54 -16.68
N GLU A 168 -18.23 6.05 -16.16
CA GLU A 168 -19.32 6.60 -16.98
C GLU A 168 -18.83 7.74 -17.87
N LEU A 169 -17.99 8.62 -17.33
CA LEU A 169 -17.38 9.73 -18.08
C LEU A 169 -16.54 9.24 -19.25
N ARG A 170 -15.69 8.23 -19.03
CA ARG A 170 -14.87 7.63 -20.10
C ARG A 170 -15.70 7.00 -21.21
N ASP A 171 -16.81 6.36 -20.87
CA ASP A 171 -17.67 5.74 -21.88
C ASP A 171 -18.46 6.80 -22.67
N LEU A 172 -18.92 7.86 -22.00
CA LEU A 172 -19.51 9.03 -22.65
C LEU A 172 -18.52 9.74 -23.58
N GLU A 173 -17.26 9.90 -23.17
CA GLU A 173 -16.21 10.49 -24.03
C GLU A 173 -15.97 9.66 -25.30
N LYS A 174 -15.96 8.33 -25.19
CA LYS A 174 -15.86 7.44 -26.37
C LYS A 174 -17.06 7.58 -27.30
N GLU A 175 -18.28 7.63 -26.74
CA GLU A 175 -19.49 7.83 -27.53
C GLU A 175 -19.49 9.20 -28.23
N PHE A 176 -19.05 10.24 -27.53
CA PHE A 176 -18.93 11.58 -28.08
C PHE A 176 -17.97 11.61 -29.26
N GLU A 177 -16.76 11.05 -29.13
CA GLU A 177 -15.78 11.00 -30.22
C GLU A 177 -16.22 10.09 -31.38
N LYS A 178 -17.05 9.08 -31.12
CA LYS A 178 -17.70 8.29 -32.18
C LYS A 178 -18.71 9.15 -32.95
N ARG A 179 -19.63 9.81 -32.27
CA ARG A 179 -20.66 10.66 -32.89
C ARG A 179 -20.06 11.86 -33.63
N LYS A 180 -19.00 12.45 -33.09
CA LYS A 180 -18.25 13.52 -33.74
C LYS A 180 -17.68 13.08 -35.09
N ARG A 181 -17.03 11.91 -35.15
CA ARG A 181 -16.54 11.32 -36.40
C ARG A 181 -17.67 11.03 -37.39
N GLU A 182 -18.80 10.50 -36.92
CA GLU A 182 -19.98 10.29 -37.77
C GLU A 182 -20.50 11.60 -38.36
N MET A 183 -20.53 12.67 -37.56
CA MET A 183 -20.95 14.00 -38.01
C MET A 183 -19.97 14.63 -39.00
N ASP A 184 -18.67 14.47 -38.80
CA ASP A 184 -17.66 14.94 -39.75
C ASP A 184 -17.82 14.30 -41.14
N ILE A 185 -18.16 13.01 -41.20
CA ILE A 185 -18.43 12.29 -42.45
C ILE A 185 -19.69 12.82 -43.11
N LEU A 186 -20.77 13.00 -42.35
CA LEU A 186 -22.02 13.56 -42.86
C LEU A 186 -21.82 14.94 -43.47
N LEU A 187 -21.12 15.83 -42.76
CA LEU A 187 -20.78 17.18 -43.23
C LEU A 187 -19.90 17.14 -44.47
N PHE A 188 -18.97 16.18 -44.54
CA PHE A 188 -18.13 16.01 -45.72
C PHE A 188 -18.92 15.56 -46.95
N MET A 189 -19.83 14.60 -46.78
CA MET A 189 -20.70 14.11 -47.84
C MET A 189 -21.63 15.20 -48.36
N GLU A 190 -22.27 15.96 -47.47
CA GLU A 190 -23.12 17.10 -47.82
C GLU A 190 -22.34 18.13 -48.65
N LYS A 191 -21.15 18.54 -48.19
CA LYS A 191 -20.35 19.60 -48.84
C LYS A 191 -19.65 19.16 -50.13
N SER A 192 -19.13 17.93 -50.17
CA SER A 192 -18.26 17.49 -51.28
C SER A 192 -19.03 16.79 -52.40
N LEU A 193 -20.15 16.14 -52.05
CA LEU A 193 -20.96 15.37 -53.00
C LEU A 193 -22.27 16.08 -53.35
N GLU A 194 -22.57 17.23 -52.74
CA GLU A 194 -23.80 18.02 -52.96
C GLU A 194 -25.08 17.20 -52.73
N LEU A 195 -24.98 16.15 -51.91
CA LEU A 195 -26.09 15.24 -51.63
C LEU A 195 -27.07 15.89 -50.64
N LYS A 196 -28.37 15.71 -50.90
CA LYS A 196 -29.41 16.08 -49.95
C LYS A 196 -29.47 15.08 -48.80
N TYR A 197 -30.02 15.52 -47.66
CA TYR A 197 -30.14 14.70 -46.45
C TYR A 197 -30.73 13.30 -46.67
N ASP A 198 -31.80 13.19 -47.46
CA ASP A 198 -32.45 11.91 -47.75
C ASP A 198 -31.57 10.98 -48.60
N GLU A 199 -30.76 11.54 -49.51
CA GLU A 199 -29.82 10.80 -50.34
C GLU A 199 -28.64 10.28 -49.51
N ILE A 200 -28.11 11.10 -48.59
CA ILE A 200 -27.07 10.71 -47.63
C ILE A 200 -27.58 9.59 -46.72
N LYS A 201 -28.82 9.72 -46.23
CA LYS A 201 -29.44 8.72 -45.34
C LYS A 201 -29.61 7.37 -46.04
N ASN A 202 -30.09 7.36 -47.28
CA ASN A 202 -30.23 6.14 -48.08
C ASN A 202 -28.86 5.51 -48.35
N PHE A 203 -27.89 6.31 -48.77
CA PHE A 203 -26.52 5.85 -49.01
C PHE A 203 -25.86 5.23 -47.76
N ILE A 204 -26.01 5.85 -46.59
CA ILE A 204 -25.47 5.29 -45.33
C ILE A 204 -26.16 3.98 -44.96
N SER A 205 -27.47 3.88 -45.18
CA SER A 205 -28.22 2.66 -44.93
C SER A 205 -27.77 1.53 -45.86
N GLU A 206 -27.55 1.83 -47.14
CA GLU A 206 -26.99 0.90 -48.12
C GLU A 206 -25.55 0.51 -47.76
N ALA A 207 -24.68 1.46 -47.44
CA ALA A 207 -23.31 1.23 -47.02
C ALA A 207 -23.21 0.31 -45.78
N LYS A 208 -24.10 0.49 -44.80
CA LYS A 208 -24.20 -0.41 -43.64
C LYS A 208 -24.57 -1.84 -44.04
N ASN A 209 -25.43 -2.03 -45.03
CA ASN A 209 -25.84 -3.35 -45.50
C ASN A 209 -24.71 -4.12 -46.22
N ILE A 210 -23.72 -3.41 -46.76
CA ILE A 210 -22.51 -3.98 -47.38
C ILE A 210 -21.28 -3.94 -46.45
N ASN A 211 -21.46 -3.76 -45.14
CA ASN A 211 -20.39 -3.72 -44.13
C ASN A 211 -19.30 -2.66 -44.37
N PHE A 212 -19.62 -1.55 -45.06
CA PHE A 212 -18.68 -0.45 -45.22
C PHE A 212 -18.43 0.26 -43.88
N SER A 213 -17.15 0.47 -43.55
CA SER A 213 -16.76 1.29 -42.41
C SER A 213 -16.80 2.78 -42.76
N SER A 214 -16.78 3.63 -41.73
CA SER A 214 -16.63 5.08 -41.88
C SER A 214 -15.38 5.49 -42.66
N ARG A 215 -14.31 4.71 -42.54
CA ARG A 215 -13.06 4.93 -43.29
C ARG A 215 -13.23 4.60 -44.76
N ASP A 216 -13.88 3.48 -45.08
CA ASP A 216 -14.12 3.07 -46.46
C ASP A 216 -14.98 4.11 -47.19
N LEU A 217 -15.97 4.69 -46.48
CA LEU A 217 -16.78 5.79 -47.02
C LEU A 217 -15.97 7.05 -47.30
N MET A 218 -15.03 7.43 -46.41
CA MET A 218 -14.12 8.55 -46.67
C MET A 218 -13.20 8.26 -47.86
N GLU A 219 -12.65 7.05 -47.98
CA GLU A 219 -11.77 6.67 -49.08
C GLU A 219 -12.52 6.68 -50.42
N VAL A 220 -13.73 6.11 -50.49
CA VAL A 220 -14.59 6.16 -51.67
C VAL A 220 -14.95 7.61 -52.04
N SER A 221 -15.31 8.43 -51.06
CA SER A 221 -15.68 9.82 -51.35
C SER A 221 -14.47 10.66 -51.78
N ASN A 222 -13.27 10.39 -51.26
CA ASN A 222 -12.03 11.01 -51.75
C ASN A 222 -11.70 10.58 -53.18
N ALA A 223 -11.92 9.30 -53.50
CA ALA A 223 -11.76 8.79 -54.86
C ALA A 223 -12.75 9.47 -55.82
N LEU A 224 -14.03 9.58 -55.44
CA LEU A 224 -15.06 10.28 -56.22
C LEU A 224 -14.71 11.75 -56.46
N LYS A 225 -14.19 12.45 -55.45
CA LYS A 225 -13.71 13.82 -55.60
C LYS A 225 -12.58 13.92 -56.61
N ALA A 226 -11.57 13.05 -56.51
CA ALA A 226 -10.44 13.01 -57.45
C ALA A 226 -10.88 12.68 -58.89
N LEU A 227 -11.90 11.83 -59.06
CA LEU A 227 -12.50 11.53 -60.36
C LEU A 227 -13.21 12.76 -60.94
N ARG A 228 -14.00 13.46 -60.13
CA ARG A 228 -14.71 14.69 -60.52
C ARG A 228 -13.74 15.80 -60.92
N GLU A 229 -12.65 15.98 -60.16
CA GLU A 229 -11.57 16.95 -60.48
C GLU A 229 -10.85 16.62 -61.80
N ARG A 230 -10.79 15.34 -62.18
CA ARG A 230 -10.24 14.88 -63.47
C ARG A 230 -11.26 14.88 -64.62
N GLY A 231 -12.48 15.35 -64.38
CA GLY A 231 -13.55 15.37 -65.37
C GLY A 231 -14.08 13.98 -65.74
N MET A 232 -13.77 12.94 -64.96
CA MET A 232 -14.24 11.58 -65.20
C MET A 232 -15.56 11.34 -64.47
N GLY A 233 -16.61 11.00 -65.23
CA GLY A 233 -17.90 10.63 -64.66
C GLY A 233 -17.87 9.25 -64.00
N ILE A 234 -18.79 8.99 -63.05
CA ILE A 234 -18.89 7.70 -62.34
C ILE A 234 -19.07 6.53 -63.32
N GLU A 235 -19.90 6.70 -64.34
CA GLU A 235 -20.12 5.67 -65.37
C GLU A 235 -18.86 5.35 -66.18
N GLN A 236 -18.03 6.36 -66.48
CA GLN A 236 -16.75 6.17 -67.14
C GLN A 236 -15.76 5.44 -66.23
N PHE A 237 -15.76 5.77 -64.94
CA PHE A 237 -14.94 5.08 -63.95
C PHE A 237 -15.32 3.60 -63.82
N ILE A 238 -16.61 3.30 -63.65
CA ILE A 238 -17.10 1.90 -63.57
C ILE A 238 -16.69 1.11 -64.81
N ARG A 239 -16.91 1.66 -66.01
CA ARG A 239 -16.48 1.00 -67.26
C ARG A 239 -14.96 0.76 -67.31
N SER A 240 -14.17 1.67 -66.75
CA SER A 240 -12.70 1.55 -66.73
C SER A 240 -12.25 0.48 -65.75
N VAL A 241 -12.92 0.37 -64.59
CA VAL A 241 -12.67 -0.69 -63.60
C VAL A 241 -13.07 -2.05 -64.16
N ASP A 242 -14.27 -2.18 -64.75
CA ASP A 242 -14.72 -3.42 -65.41
C ASP A 242 -13.75 -3.86 -66.52
N TYR A 243 -13.20 -2.89 -67.26
CA TYR A 243 -12.21 -3.17 -68.30
C TYR A 243 -10.88 -3.64 -67.71
N LEU A 244 -10.41 -2.99 -66.64
CA LEU A 244 -9.20 -3.41 -65.92
C LEU A 244 -9.35 -4.81 -65.31
N ASP A 245 -10.50 -5.12 -64.72
CA ASP A 245 -10.79 -6.44 -64.16
C ASP A 245 -10.74 -7.52 -65.24
N LYS A 246 -11.36 -7.28 -66.41
CA LYS A 246 -11.26 -8.20 -67.56
C LYS A 246 -9.81 -8.43 -68.00
N LEU A 247 -9.00 -7.37 -68.05
CA LEU A 247 -7.58 -7.50 -68.41
C LEU A 247 -6.81 -8.30 -67.35
N MET A 248 -7.11 -8.11 -66.07
CA MET A 248 -6.50 -8.91 -65.00
C MET A 248 -6.96 -10.37 -65.04
N GLU A 249 -8.23 -10.65 -65.34
CA GLU A 249 -8.75 -12.02 -65.56
C GLU A 249 -8.05 -12.72 -66.73
N MET A 250 -7.69 -11.97 -67.77
CA MET A 250 -6.89 -12.45 -68.90
C MET A 250 -5.39 -12.60 -68.56
N GLY A 251 -4.98 -12.32 -67.32
CA GLY A 251 -3.63 -12.52 -66.80
C GLY A 251 -2.68 -11.33 -67.01
N PHE A 252 -3.17 -10.18 -67.46
CA PHE A 252 -2.36 -8.98 -67.61
C PHE A 252 -2.17 -8.27 -66.26
N SER A 253 -0.92 -8.01 -65.86
CA SER A 253 -0.65 -7.19 -64.69
C SER A 253 -0.78 -5.70 -65.00
N ILE A 254 -1.15 -4.88 -64.01
CA ILE A 254 -1.27 -3.42 -64.15
C ILE A 254 0.03 -2.79 -64.68
N SER A 255 1.19 -3.27 -64.24
CA SER A 255 2.48 -2.80 -64.74
C SER A 255 2.65 -3.09 -66.23
N LEU A 256 2.27 -4.30 -66.67
CA LEU A 256 2.38 -4.71 -68.05
C LEU A 256 1.38 -3.97 -68.94
N ILE A 257 0.16 -3.68 -68.44
CA ILE A 257 -0.83 -2.85 -69.14
C ILE A 257 -0.29 -1.43 -69.35
N LYS A 258 0.33 -0.85 -68.31
CA LYS A 258 0.89 0.50 -68.36
C LYS A 258 2.10 0.59 -69.30
N ASP A 259 3.00 -0.38 -69.24
CA ASP A 259 4.16 -0.45 -70.12
C ASP A 259 3.72 -0.65 -71.58
N LEU A 260 2.72 -1.50 -71.81
CA LEU A 260 2.11 -1.71 -73.12
C LEU A 260 1.43 -0.45 -73.65
N GLU A 261 0.71 0.29 -72.82
CA GLU A 261 0.08 1.56 -73.20
C GLU A 261 1.13 2.59 -73.65
N GLN A 262 2.21 2.75 -72.88
CA GLN A 262 3.31 3.64 -73.27
C GLN A 262 4.00 3.21 -74.57
N ASP A 263 4.22 1.91 -74.75
CA ASP A 263 4.89 1.38 -75.95
C ASP A 263 4.00 1.50 -77.20
N LEU A 264 2.68 1.38 -77.03
CA LEU A 264 1.69 1.57 -78.10
C LEU A 264 1.47 3.05 -78.44
N GLU A 265 1.42 3.94 -77.44
CA GLU A 265 1.38 5.40 -77.64
C GLU A 265 2.62 5.88 -78.40
N GLY A 266 3.81 5.37 -78.04
CA GLY A 266 5.06 5.64 -78.76
C GLY A 266 5.05 5.19 -80.23
N ARG A 267 4.17 4.24 -80.59
CA ARG A 267 3.97 3.72 -81.95
C ARG A 267 2.72 4.31 -82.63
N GLY A 268 2.01 5.22 -81.97
CA GLY A 268 0.78 5.84 -82.49
C GLY A 268 -0.42 4.90 -82.58
N VAL A 269 -0.41 3.79 -81.84
CA VAL A 269 -1.49 2.79 -81.83
C VAL A 269 -2.32 2.95 -80.56
N ASN A 270 -3.64 3.00 -80.69
CA ASN A 270 -4.54 3.07 -79.55
C ASN A 270 -4.67 1.69 -78.88
N ILE A 271 -4.47 1.62 -77.56
CA ILE A 271 -4.50 0.38 -76.78
C ILE A 271 -5.85 -0.36 -76.90
N GLN A 272 -6.98 0.34 -77.01
CA GLN A 272 -8.29 -0.29 -77.19
C GLN A 272 -8.42 -0.98 -78.55
N LYS A 273 -7.76 -0.44 -79.59
CA LYS A 273 -7.75 -1.06 -80.93
C LYS A 273 -6.85 -2.30 -80.92
N TYR A 274 -5.67 -2.18 -80.31
CA TYR A 274 -4.72 -3.29 -80.17
C TYR A 274 -5.32 -4.47 -79.37
N LEU A 275 -5.99 -4.19 -78.25
CA LEU A 275 -6.61 -5.21 -77.42
C LEU A 275 -7.75 -5.93 -78.15
N ARG A 276 -8.56 -5.24 -78.97
CA ARG A 276 -9.57 -5.91 -79.81
C ARG A 276 -8.97 -6.81 -80.88
N GLU A 277 -7.86 -6.40 -81.50
CA GLU A 277 -7.17 -7.23 -82.49
C GLU A 277 -6.48 -8.45 -81.85
N ILE A 278 -6.15 -8.36 -80.56
CA ILE A 278 -5.55 -9.44 -79.79
C ILE A 278 -6.58 -10.33 -79.10
N ASP A 279 -7.79 -9.84 -78.78
CA ASP A 279 -8.87 -10.64 -78.19
C ASP A 279 -9.14 -11.90 -79.03
N ASP A 280 -9.23 -11.77 -80.35
CA ASP A 280 -9.42 -12.90 -81.27
C ASP A 280 -8.27 -13.92 -81.17
N VAL A 281 -7.03 -13.43 -81.03
CA VAL A 281 -5.82 -14.26 -80.90
C VAL A 281 -5.75 -14.94 -79.53
N ILE A 282 -6.25 -14.28 -78.49
CA ILE A 282 -6.31 -14.83 -77.12
C ILE A 282 -7.40 -15.88 -77.01
N GLU A 283 -8.59 -15.65 -77.58
CA GLU A 283 -9.65 -16.66 -77.64
C GLU A 283 -9.17 -17.92 -78.36
N ASP A 284 -8.49 -17.77 -79.50
CA ASP A 284 -7.87 -18.89 -80.22
C ASP A 284 -6.85 -19.63 -79.34
N LYS A 285 -5.97 -18.89 -78.65
CA LYS A 285 -4.97 -19.49 -77.76
C LYS A 285 -5.60 -20.24 -76.58
N MET A 286 -6.65 -19.70 -75.96
CA MET A 286 -7.39 -20.35 -74.88
C MET A 286 -8.08 -21.63 -75.37
N ALA A 287 -8.68 -21.61 -76.57
CA ALA A 287 -9.24 -22.80 -77.19
C ALA A 287 -8.17 -23.87 -77.45
N TYR A 288 -6.98 -23.46 -77.88
CA TYR A 288 -5.83 -24.35 -78.05
C TYR A 288 -5.35 -24.95 -76.72
N GLU A 289 -5.21 -24.15 -75.66
CA GLU A 289 -4.78 -24.64 -74.34
C GLU A 289 -5.76 -25.65 -73.74
N LYS A 290 -7.06 -25.38 -73.85
CA LYS A 290 -8.12 -26.31 -73.44
C LYS A 290 -8.02 -27.64 -74.19
N LYS A 291 -7.81 -27.58 -75.52
CA LYS A 291 -7.61 -28.77 -76.35
C LYS A 291 -6.36 -29.58 -75.94
N VAL A 292 -5.27 -28.90 -75.58
CA VAL A 292 -4.05 -29.55 -75.07
C VAL A 292 -4.31 -30.23 -73.72
N GLU A 293 -5.08 -29.61 -72.83
CA GLU A 293 -5.41 -30.19 -71.54
C GLU A 293 -6.32 -31.41 -71.64
N ASP A 294 -7.29 -31.37 -72.54
CA ASP A 294 -8.14 -32.53 -72.85
C ASP A 294 -7.31 -33.69 -73.42
N LEU A 295 -6.38 -33.41 -74.35
CA LEU A 295 -5.44 -34.41 -74.87
C LEU A 295 -4.53 -34.98 -73.78
N LYS A 296 -4.09 -34.17 -72.80
CA LYS A 296 -3.32 -34.68 -71.63
C LYS A 296 -4.15 -35.61 -70.76
N LYS A 297 -5.43 -35.29 -70.51
CA LYS A 297 -6.34 -36.16 -69.76
C LYS A 297 -6.58 -37.48 -70.50
N GLU A 298 -6.78 -37.40 -71.82
CA GLU A 298 -6.94 -38.57 -72.68
C GLU A 298 -5.68 -39.45 -72.67
N ALA A 299 -4.50 -38.86 -72.84
CA ALA A 299 -3.23 -39.58 -72.75
C ALA A 299 -3.05 -40.31 -71.41
N LYS A 300 -3.39 -39.63 -70.30
CA LYS A 300 -3.32 -40.23 -68.94
C LYS A 300 -4.33 -41.37 -68.77
N SER A 301 -5.52 -41.25 -69.35
CA SER A 301 -6.54 -42.32 -69.37
C SER A 301 -6.03 -43.54 -70.14
N LEU A 302 -5.48 -43.32 -71.34
CA LEU A 302 -4.89 -44.38 -72.18
C LEU A 302 -3.69 -45.05 -71.48
N GLU A 303 -2.82 -44.30 -70.81
CA GLU A 303 -1.73 -44.87 -70.01
C GLU A 303 -2.25 -45.80 -68.90
N ASN A 304 -3.31 -45.40 -68.20
CA ASN A 304 -3.93 -46.22 -67.16
C ASN A 304 -4.54 -47.51 -67.75
N GLN A 305 -5.20 -47.42 -68.91
CA GLN A 305 -5.73 -48.59 -69.61
C GLN A 305 -4.61 -49.55 -70.05
N ILE A 306 -3.53 -49.03 -70.64
CA ILE A 306 -2.34 -49.82 -71.00
C ILE A 306 -1.77 -50.51 -69.77
N ARG A 307 -1.71 -49.82 -68.62
CA ARG A 307 -1.22 -50.39 -67.37
C ARG A 307 -2.12 -51.51 -66.84
N SER A 308 -3.45 -51.36 -66.92
CA SER A 308 -4.41 -52.41 -66.58
C SER A 308 -4.24 -53.64 -67.46
N MET A 309 -4.23 -53.46 -68.79
CA MET A 309 -4.05 -54.54 -69.74
C MET A 309 -2.71 -55.27 -69.52
N ARG A 310 -1.62 -54.54 -69.24
CA ARG A 310 -0.32 -55.15 -68.91
C ARG A 310 -0.38 -56.01 -67.63
N ASN A 311 -1.16 -55.59 -66.64
CA ASN A 311 -1.33 -56.36 -65.40
C ASN A 311 -2.19 -57.62 -65.63
N GLU A 312 -3.28 -57.50 -66.40
CA GLU A 312 -4.12 -58.64 -66.78
C GLU A 312 -3.33 -59.66 -67.59
N ILE A 313 -2.53 -59.22 -68.57
CA ILE A 313 -1.63 -60.08 -69.34
C ILE A 313 -0.65 -60.81 -68.40
N LYS A 314 -0.03 -60.11 -67.44
CA LYS A 314 0.84 -60.73 -66.43
C LYS A 314 0.11 -61.79 -65.59
N GLU A 315 -1.13 -61.55 -65.19
CA GLU A 315 -1.94 -62.53 -64.47
C GLU A 315 -2.28 -63.76 -65.32
N TYR A 316 -2.65 -63.56 -66.58
CA TYR A 316 -2.86 -64.65 -67.52
C TYR A 316 -1.60 -65.50 -67.70
N PHE A 317 -0.42 -64.88 -67.86
CA PHE A 317 0.85 -65.61 -67.94
C PHE A 317 1.19 -66.37 -66.65
N LYS A 318 0.79 -65.88 -65.47
CA LYS A 318 0.93 -66.64 -64.21
C LYS A 318 0.03 -67.89 -64.20
N LYS A 319 -1.18 -67.81 -64.76
CA LYS A 319 -2.13 -68.94 -64.84
C LYS A 319 -1.74 -69.97 -65.90
N VAL A 320 -1.06 -69.55 -66.97
CA VAL A 320 -0.65 -70.42 -68.09
C VAL A 320 0.72 -71.04 -67.87
N LYS A 321 1.47 -70.67 -66.81
CA LYS A 321 2.74 -71.34 -66.47
C LYS A 321 2.48 -72.83 -66.22
N PRO A 322 2.93 -73.74 -67.10
CA PRO A 322 2.68 -75.16 -66.94
C PRO A 322 3.44 -75.62 -65.70
N LYS A 323 2.83 -76.52 -64.90
CA LYS A 323 3.59 -77.34 -63.96
C LYS A 323 4.55 -78.21 -64.79
N MET A 324 5.75 -77.69 -65.06
CA MET A 324 6.87 -78.52 -65.45
C MET A 324 7.19 -79.39 -64.22
N LYS A 325 6.93 -80.69 -64.37
CA LYS A 325 7.40 -81.73 -63.46
C LYS A 325 8.92 -81.84 -63.54
#